data_AF-A0A9W6LJY5-F1
#
_entry.id   AF-A0A9W6LJY5-F1
#
_cell.length_a   1.000
_cell.length_b   1.000
_cell.length_c   1.000
_cell.angle_alpha   90.00
_cell.angle_beta   90.00
_cell.angle_gamma   90.00
#
_symmetry.space_group_name_H-M   'P 1'
#
loop_
_entity.id
_entity.type
_entity.pdbx_description
1 polymer ?
#
loop_
_entity_poly.entity_id
_entity_poly.type
_entity_poly.pdbx_seq_one_letter_code
_entity_poly.pdbx_strand_id
1 'polypeptide(L)'
;MKLCQVLKEMVEKKNWEGVKWAIVQLSPAAIVECFREMETKYQALVFRFLSKRNALQVFELLERIEQIELVRALEDPEIVKLIEAMESDERVNLLEELPAKVVKRILQELSPEAQASVNLFLVIQKTVPKG
;
A
#
# COMPACT_ATOMS: atom_id res chain seq x y z
N MET A 1 17.21 10.50 -15.25
CA MET A 1 16.30 9.35 -15.05
C MET A 1 15.03 9.91 -14.43
N LYS A 2 13.86 9.70 -15.05
CA LYS A 2 12.59 10.18 -14.49
C LYS A 2 12.33 9.45 -13.16
N LEU A 3 11.99 10.19 -12.11
CA LEU A 3 11.82 9.64 -10.76
C LEU A 3 10.72 8.55 -10.69
N CYS A 4 9.71 8.65 -11.56
CA CYS A 4 8.64 7.66 -11.70
C CYS A 4 9.12 6.32 -12.25
N GLN A 5 10.10 6.34 -13.15
CA GLN A 5 10.72 5.12 -13.69
C GLN A 5 11.45 4.35 -12.59
N VAL A 6 12.14 5.06 -11.69
CA VAL A 6 12.81 4.45 -10.53
C VAL A 6 11.79 3.80 -9.60
N LEU A 7 10.72 4.52 -9.26
CA LEU A 7 9.67 4.00 -8.40
C LEU A 7 9.04 2.74 -8.99
N LYS A 8 8.73 2.75 -10.29
CA LYS A 8 8.21 1.59 -11.01
C LYS A 8 9.17 0.39 -10.95
N GLU A 9 10.45 0.60 -11.23
CA GLU A 9 11.46 -0.48 -11.14
C GLU A 9 11.57 -1.06 -9.72
N MET A 10 11.45 -0.23 -8.68
CA MET A 10 11.47 -0.71 -7.29
C MET A 10 10.27 -1.60 -6.99
N VAL A 11 9.08 -1.23 -7.45
CA VAL A 11 7.86 -2.04 -7.30
C VAL A 11 7.99 -3.36 -8.07
N GLU A 12 8.48 -3.33 -9.31
CA GLU A 12 8.67 -4.52 -10.14
C GLU A 12 9.67 -5.51 -9.53
N LYS A 13 10.75 -4.98 -8.94
CA LYS A 13 11.77 -5.78 -8.24
C LYS A 13 11.37 -6.15 -6.81
N LYS A 14 10.17 -5.79 -6.36
CA LYS A 14 9.68 -6.00 -4.99
C LYS A 14 10.58 -5.40 -3.92
N ASN A 15 11.28 -4.31 -4.23
CA ASN A 15 12.11 -3.58 -3.29
C ASN A 15 11.23 -2.62 -2.48
N TRP A 16 10.50 -3.16 -1.50
CA TRP A 16 9.50 -2.40 -0.73
C TRP A 16 10.13 -1.35 0.19
N GLU A 17 11.32 -1.60 0.73
CA GLU A 17 12.10 -0.58 1.46
C GLU A 17 12.41 0.63 0.57
N GLY A 18 12.85 0.38 -0.66
CA GLY A 18 13.09 1.43 -1.65
C GLY A 18 11.82 2.22 -1.99
N VAL A 19 10.70 1.51 -2.18
CA VAL A 19 9.38 2.14 -2.43
C VAL A 19 9.00 3.05 -1.26
N LYS A 20 9.07 2.56 -0.02
CA LYS A 20 8.75 3.33 1.19
C LYS A 20 9.62 4.57 1.31
N TRP A 21 10.92 4.45 1.05
CA TRP A 21 11.84 5.59 1.08
C TRP A 21 11.49 6.62 0.00
N ALA A 22 11.20 6.17 -1.23
CA ALA A 22 10.91 7.05 -2.36
C ALA A 22 9.60 7.83 -2.17
N ILE A 23 8.52 7.18 -1.74
CA ILE A 23 7.21 7.83 -1.59
C ILE A 23 7.19 8.90 -0.49
N VAL A 24 8.05 8.80 0.53
CA VAL A 24 8.18 9.81 1.59
C VAL A 24 8.79 11.11 1.06
N GLN A 25 9.66 11.02 0.05
CA GLN A 25 10.30 12.16 -0.60
C GLN A 25 9.41 12.81 -1.68
N LEU A 26 8.32 12.13 -2.07
CA LEU A 26 7.45 12.54 -3.14
C LEU A 26 6.26 13.35 -2.65
N SER A 27 5.92 14.41 -3.40
CA SER A 27 4.65 15.11 -3.21
C SER A 27 3.50 14.24 -3.75
N PRO A 28 2.27 14.35 -3.21
CA PRO A 28 1.11 13.63 -3.73
C PRO A 28 0.89 13.84 -5.24
N ALA A 29 1.10 15.06 -5.73
CA ALA A 29 1.02 15.36 -7.17
C ALA A 29 2.06 14.57 -7.98
N ALA A 30 3.31 14.48 -7.49
CA ALA A 30 4.34 13.69 -8.16
C ALA A 30 4.01 12.18 -8.16
N ILE A 31 3.38 11.68 -7.10
CA ILE A 31 2.93 10.27 -7.02
C ILE A 31 1.85 10.01 -8.07
N VAL A 32 0.89 10.93 -8.25
CA VAL A 32 -0.13 10.84 -9.31
C VAL A 32 0.49 10.84 -10.70
N GLU A 33 1.45 11.71 -10.96
CA GLU A 33 2.18 11.67 -12.24
C GLU A 33 2.89 10.33 -12.45
N CYS A 34 3.46 9.74 -11.39
CA CYS A 34 4.05 8.42 -11.50
C CYS A 34 3.02 7.31 -11.70
N PHE A 35 1.82 7.42 -11.12
CA PHE A 35 0.75 6.45 -11.33
C PHE A 35 0.40 6.34 -12.81
N ARG A 36 0.32 7.46 -13.53
CA ARG A 36 0.04 7.49 -14.98
C ARG A 36 1.10 6.81 -15.84
N GLU A 37 2.32 6.63 -15.33
CA GLU A 37 3.41 5.93 -16.02
C GLU A 37 3.53 4.43 -15.64
N MET A 38 2.65 3.91 -14.77
CA MET A 38 2.67 2.51 -14.32
C MET A 38 1.31 1.82 -14.38
N GLU A 39 1.34 0.48 -14.47
CA GLU A 39 0.12 -0.35 -14.49
C GLU A 39 -0.66 -0.22 -13.17
N THR A 40 -2.00 -0.29 -13.23
CA THR A 40 -2.91 -0.11 -12.08
C THR A 40 -2.57 -1.04 -10.91
N LYS A 41 -2.08 -2.25 -11.18
CA LYS A 41 -1.61 -3.20 -10.16
C LYS A 41 -0.44 -2.64 -9.33
N TYR A 42 0.49 -1.92 -9.96
CA TYR A 42 1.62 -1.28 -9.29
C TYR A 42 1.19 -0.01 -8.56
N GLN A 43 0.26 0.76 -9.12
CA GLN A 43 -0.36 1.90 -8.44
C GLN A 43 -1.00 1.45 -7.12
N ALA A 44 -1.76 0.35 -7.13
CA ALA A 44 -2.41 -0.21 -5.95
C ALA A 44 -1.40 -0.65 -4.87
N LEU A 45 -0.25 -1.19 -5.27
CA LEU A 45 0.82 -1.55 -4.35
C LEU A 45 1.43 -0.30 -3.71
N VAL A 46 1.84 0.68 -4.51
CA VAL A 46 2.39 1.96 -4.02
C VAL A 46 1.40 2.67 -3.12
N PHE A 47 0.12 2.72 -3.51
CA PHE A 47 -0.95 3.39 -2.76
C PHE A 47 -1.11 2.82 -1.35
N ARG A 48 -0.95 1.51 -1.16
CA ARG A 48 -1.04 0.90 0.18
C ARG A 48 0.12 1.27 1.11
N PHE A 49 1.26 1.71 0.58
CA PHE A 49 2.38 2.19 1.39
C PHE A 49 2.28 3.68 1.74
N LEU A 50 1.30 4.40 1.18
CA LEU A 50 1.13 5.82 1.47
C LEU A 50 0.54 6.02 2.87
N SER A 51 1.08 7.01 3.58
CA SER A 51 0.45 7.51 4.80
C SER A 51 -0.99 7.92 4.54
N LYS A 52 -1.86 7.76 5.55
CA LYS A 52 -3.28 8.11 5.43
C LYS A 52 -3.51 9.50 4.82
N ARG A 53 -2.67 10.48 5.18
CA ARG A 53 -2.73 11.84 4.63
C ARG A 53 -2.36 11.85 3.15
N ASN A 54 -1.25 11.22 2.76
CA ASN A 54 -0.80 11.18 1.38
C ASN A 54 -1.74 10.35 0.50
N ALA A 55 -2.25 9.21 1.00
CA ALA A 55 -3.24 8.39 0.33
C ALA A 55 -4.50 9.20 -0.01
N LEU A 56 -5.02 9.97 0.94
CA LEU A 56 -6.17 10.85 0.70
C LEU A 56 -5.87 11.89 -0.39
N GLN A 57 -4.74 12.60 -0.26
CA GLN A 57 -4.37 13.64 -1.23
C GLN A 57 -4.11 13.08 -2.63
N VAL A 58 -3.42 11.94 -2.74
CA VAL A 58 -3.22 11.23 -4.01
C VAL A 58 -4.56 10.83 -4.60
N PHE A 59 -5.45 10.23 -3.80
CA PHE A 59 -6.76 9.81 -4.27
C PHE A 59 -7.62 10.98 -4.77
N GLU A 60 -7.62 12.11 -4.06
CA GLU A 60 -8.33 13.34 -4.46
C GLU A 60 -7.79 13.98 -5.74
N LEU A 61 -6.49 13.81 -6.02
CA LEU A 61 -5.84 14.32 -7.22
C LEU A 61 -6.05 13.44 -8.47
N LEU A 62 -6.45 12.17 -8.29
CA LEU A 62 -6.80 11.27 -9.38
C LEU A 62 -8.15 11.64 -10.00
N GLU A 63 -8.26 11.45 -11.31
CA GLU A 63 -9.54 11.54 -12.01
C GLU A 63 -10.49 10.41 -11.56
N ARG A 64 -11.79 10.62 -11.76
CA ARG A 64 -12.83 9.65 -11.33
C ARG A 64 -12.59 8.25 -11.89
N ILE A 65 -12.12 8.14 -13.13
CA ILE A 65 -11.85 6.84 -13.77
C ILE A 65 -10.64 6.17 -13.09
N GLU A 66 -9.55 6.92 -12.89
CA GLU A 66 -8.34 6.44 -12.21
C GLU A 66 -8.65 6.00 -10.76
N GLN A 67 -9.52 6.72 -10.04
CA GLN A 67 -9.99 6.34 -8.70
C GLN A 67 -10.71 4.98 -8.70
N ILE A 68 -11.62 4.76 -9.67
CA ILE A 68 -12.38 3.50 -9.79
C ILE A 68 -11.44 2.34 -10.12
N GLU A 69 -10.50 2.55 -11.05
CA GLU A 69 -9.52 1.54 -11.44
C GLU A 69 -8.60 1.17 -10.27
N LEU A 70 -8.12 2.17 -9.52
CA LEU A 70 -7.30 1.96 -8.32
C LEU A 70 -8.05 1.15 -7.26
N VAL A 71 -9.32 1.48 -6.97
CA VAL A 71 -10.13 0.73 -6.00
C VAL A 71 -10.32 -0.72 -6.44
N ARG A 72 -10.59 -0.97 -7.73
CA ARG A 72 -10.71 -2.34 -8.27
C ARG A 72 -9.40 -3.12 -8.12
N ALA A 73 -8.26 -2.49 -8.43
CA ALA A 73 -6.95 -3.12 -8.29
C ALA A 73 -6.58 -3.40 -6.82
N LEU A 74 -7.08 -2.62 -5.87
CA LEU A 74 -6.92 -2.90 -4.44
C LEU A 74 -7.72 -4.13 -3.98
N GLU A 75 -8.77 -4.52 -4.71
CA GLU A 75 -9.57 -5.72 -4.46
C GLU A 75 -9.07 -6.95 -5.25
N ASP A 76 -8.01 -6.80 -6.04
CA ASP A 76 -7.49 -7.87 -6.90
C ASP A 76 -6.83 -9.00 -6.07
N PRO A 77 -7.28 -10.26 -6.22
CA PRO A 77 -6.69 -11.42 -5.54
C PRO A 77 -5.19 -11.62 -5.82
N GLU A 78 -4.68 -11.25 -6.99
CA GLU A 78 -3.23 -11.33 -7.27
C GLU A 78 -2.45 -10.35 -6.41
N ILE A 79 -3.01 -9.17 -6.19
CA ILE A 79 -2.43 -8.16 -5.31
C ILE A 79 -2.48 -8.59 -3.85
N VAL A 80 -3.55 -9.26 -3.43
CA VAL A 80 -3.65 -9.88 -2.10
C VAL A 80 -2.54 -10.93 -1.93
N LYS A 81 -2.33 -11.82 -2.92
CA LYS A 81 -1.24 -12.80 -2.90
C LYS A 81 0.16 -12.18 -2.86
N LEU A 82 0.35 -11.03 -3.51
CA LEU A 82 1.63 -10.31 -3.43
C LEU A 82 1.90 -9.76 -2.04
N ILE A 83 0.86 -9.29 -1.34
CA ILE A 83 0.95 -8.87 0.06
C ILE A 83 1.21 -10.08 0.97
N GLU A 84 0.59 -11.23 0.69
CA GLU A 84 0.86 -12.49 1.40
C GLU A 84 2.28 -13.00 1.22
N ALA A 85 2.94 -12.64 0.12
CA ALA A 85 4.33 -12.98 -0.16
C ALA A 85 5.33 -11.96 0.43
N MET A 86 4.87 -10.87 1.05
CA MET A 86 5.74 -9.91 1.75
C MET A 86 6.19 -10.49 3.10
N GLU A 87 7.37 -10.09 3.55
CA GLU A 87 7.84 -10.42 4.90
C GLU A 87 6.88 -9.87 5.96
N SER A 88 6.79 -10.58 7.10
CA SER A 88 5.81 -10.31 8.16
C SER A 88 5.79 -8.84 8.60
N ASP A 89 6.98 -8.26 8.83
CA ASP A 89 7.13 -6.89 9.31
C ASP A 89 6.71 -5.86 8.24
N GLU A 90 6.98 -6.12 6.96
CA GLU A 90 6.59 -5.23 5.88
C GLU A 90 5.07 -5.20 5.67
N ARG A 91 4.45 -6.37 5.78
CA ARG A 91 3.00 -6.55 5.68
C ARG A 91 2.26 -5.88 6.83
N VAL A 92 2.78 -5.99 8.05
CA VAL A 92 2.24 -5.29 9.22
C VAL A 92 2.25 -3.78 9.00
N ASN A 93 3.40 -3.22 8.61
CA ASN A 93 3.54 -1.79 8.32
C ASN A 93 2.54 -1.32 7.23
N LEU A 94 2.30 -2.14 6.21
CA LEU A 94 1.33 -1.85 5.15
C LEU A 94 -0.11 -1.74 5.67
N LEU A 95 -0.46 -2.57 6.65
CA LEU A 95 -1.83 -2.71 7.14
C LEU A 95 -2.13 -1.81 8.35
N GLU A 96 -1.10 -1.34 9.06
CA GLU A 96 -1.23 -0.46 10.23
C GLU A 96 -1.82 0.93 9.90
N GLU A 97 -1.59 1.44 8.69
CA GLU A 97 -2.01 2.80 8.31
C GLU A 97 -3.37 2.86 7.62
N LEU A 98 -3.97 1.70 7.30
CA LEU A 98 -5.27 1.62 6.65
C LEU A 98 -6.44 1.73 7.66
N PRO A 99 -7.58 2.33 7.28
CA PRO A 99 -8.77 2.36 8.13
C PRO A 99 -9.21 0.94 8.52
N ALA A 100 -9.65 0.75 9.77
CA ALA A 100 -10.04 -0.57 10.30
C ALA A 100 -11.05 -1.34 9.43
N LYS A 101 -11.92 -0.62 8.71
CA LYS A 101 -12.92 -1.22 7.80
C LYS A 101 -12.28 -1.83 6.53
N VAL A 102 -11.18 -1.24 6.05
CA VAL A 102 -10.39 -1.71 4.91
C VAL A 102 -9.50 -2.87 5.35
N VAL A 103 -8.82 -2.72 6.49
CA VAL A 103 -8.01 -3.79 7.10
C VAL A 103 -8.84 -5.05 7.32
N LYS A 104 -10.05 -4.91 7.89
CA LYS A 104 -10.94 -6.06 8.13
C LYS A 104 -11.31 -6.80 6.84
N ARG A 105 -11.50 -6.09 5.74
CA ARG A 105 -11.86 -6.70 4.45
C ARG A 105 -10.67 -7.38 3.80
N ILE A 106 -9.47 -6.80 3.89
CA ILE A 106 -8.23 -7.43 3.40
C ILE A 106 -7.90 -8.67 4.25
N LEU A 107 -7.96 -8.57 5.59
CA LEU A 107 -7.70 -9.70 6.49
C LEU A 107 -8.62 -10.90 6.20
N GLN A 108 -9.88 -10.66 5.81
CA GLN A 108 -10.82 -11.73 5.46
C GLN A 108 -10.42 -12.50 4.20
N GLU A 109 -9.62 -11.91 3.32
CA GLU A 109 -9.13 -12.51 2.08
C GLU A 109 -7.73 -13.14 2.22
N LEU A 110 -7.03 -12.92 3.33
CA LEU A 110 -5.71 -13.51 3.61
C LEU A 110 -5.84 -14.93 4.20
N SER A 111 -4.79 -15.76 4.04
CA SER A 111 -4.69 -17.07 4.69
C SER A 111 -4.72 -16.99 6.22
N PRO A 112 -5.16 -18.05 6.94
CA PRO A 112 -5.17 -18.07 8.40
C PRO A 112 -3.79 -17.84 9.04
N GLU A 113 -2.71 -18.35 8.44
CA GLU A 113 -1.35 -18.09 8.93
C GLU A 113 -0.95 -16.62 8.74
N ALA A 114 -1.29 -16.04 7.59
CA ALA A 114 -1.07 -14.63 7.29
C ALA A 114 -1.85 -13.72 8.26
N GLN A 115 -3.11 -14.04 8.56
CA GLN A 115 -3.93 -13.31 9.52
C GLN A 115 -3.33 -13.33 10.94
N ALA A 116 -2.79 -14.46 11.38
CA ALA A 116 -2.19 -14.61 12.71
C ALA A 116 -0.95 -13.72 12.87
N SER A 117 -0.10 -13.64 11.84
CA SER A 117 1.10 -12.79 11.85
C SER A 117 0.78 -11.30 11.99
N VAL A 118 -0.26 -10.82 11.30
CA VAL A 118 -0.70 -9.42 11.33
C VAL A 118 -1.43 -9.09 12.64
N ASN A 119 -2.32 -9.97 13.10
CA ASN A 119 -3.09 -9.75 14.32
C ASN A 119 -2.21 -9.65 15.56
N LEU A 120 -1.11 -10.41 15.63
CA LEU A 120 -0.18 -10.35 16.76
C LEU A 120 0.40 -8.94 16.90
N PHE A 121 0.85 -8.31 15.82
CA PHE A 121 1.40 -6.96 15.83
C PHE A 121 0.34 -5.87 16.11
N LEU A 122 -0.84 -5.97 15.49
CA LEU A 122 -1.95 -5.03 15.75
C LEU A 122 -2.43 -5.06 17.21
N VAL A 123 -2.35 -6.21 17.88
CA VAL A 123 -2.68 -6.35 19.30
C VAL A 123 -1.61 -5.71 20.18
N ILE A 124 -0.32 -5.89 19.85
CA ILE A 124 0.80 -5.30 20.61
C ILE A 124 0.78 -3.76 20.52
N GLN A 125 0.39 -3.17 19.39
CA GLN A 125 0.27 -1.71 19.26
C GLN A 125 -0.91 -1.10 20.06
N LYS A 126 -1.99 -1.86 20.29
CA LYS A 126 -3.12 -1.40 21.11
C LYS A 126 -2.83 -1.40 22.61
N THR A 127 -1.81 -2.13 23.05
CA THR A 127 -1.45 -2.27 24.47
C THR A 127 -0.27 -1.42 24.89
N VAL A 128 0.36 -0.65 23.98
CA VAL A 128 1.31 0.40 24.37
C VAL A 128 0.50 1.64 24.75
N PRO A 129 0.42 2.01 26.05
CA PRO A 129 -0.12 3.31 26.41
C PRO A 129 0.74 4.38 25.73
N LYS A 130 0.10 5.28 24.98
CA LYS A 130 0.76 6.50 24.52
C LYS A 130 1.15 7.30 25.76
N GLY A 131 2.38 7.10 26.23
CA GLY A 131 3.09 7.98 27.15
C GLY A 131 3.47 9.27 26.44
#